data_AF-D0PQ17-F1
#
_entry.id   AF-D0PQ17-F1
#
_cell.length_a   1.000
_cell.length_b   1.000
_cell.length_c   1.000
_cell.angle_alpha   90.00
_cell.angle_beta   90.00
_cell.angle_gamma   90.00
#
_symmetry.space_group_name_H-M   'P 1'
#
loop_
_entity.id
_entity.type
_entity.pdbx_description
1 polymer ?
#
loop_
_entity_poly.entity_id
_entity_poly.type
_entity_poly.pdbx_seq_one_letter_code
_entity_poly.pdbx_strand_id
1 'polypeptide(L)'
;DAVPVVDVGAPDAAARVACAAEQWGAFLLVGHGVPAPLLARVEERIARMFALPASEKMRAVRGPGESCGYGSPPISSFFSKCMWSEGYTFSPSSLRSELRRLWPKAGDDYLLFCDVMEEFHKEMRRLADELLELFLRALGLTGEQVAGVEAERKIGETMTATMHLNWYPRCPDPRRALGLIAHTDSGFFTFVLQSLVPGLQLFRRSPDRWVAVPAVPGAFVVNVGDLFHILTNGRFHSVYHRAVVNRDRDRISLGYFLGP
;
A
#
# COMPACT_ATOMS: atom_id res chain seq x y z
N ASP A 1 -12.87 0.79 19.92
CA ASP A 1 -12.07 1.59 18.97
C ASP A 1 -12.16 0.99 17.59
N ALA A 2 -12.66 1.77 16.64
CA ALA A 2 -12.69 1.44 15.22
C ALA A 2 -11.68 2.33 14.50
N VAL A 3 -11.07 1.80 13.43
CA VAL A 3 -10.18 2.56 12.57
C VAL A 3 -10.97 3.75 11.98
N PRO A 4 -10.44 5.00 12.07
CA PRO A 4 -11.15 6.17 11.57
C PRO A 4 -11.37 6.08 10.06
N VAL A 5 -12.51 6.61 9.62
CA VAL A 5 -12.85 6.75 8.20
C VAL A 5 -12.78 8.24 7.84
N VAL A 6 -12.08 8.55 6.76
CA VAL A 6 -11.90 9.89 6.22
C VAL A 6 -12.45 9.91 4.81
N ASP A 7 -13.44 10.75 4.57
CA ASP A 7 -13.94 11.08 3.24
C ASP A 7 -13.17 12.29 2.71
N VAL A 8 -12.44 12.14 1.60
CA VAL A 8 -11.66 13.25 1.02
C VAL A 8 -12.54 14.38 0.48
N GLY A 9 -13.79 14.09 0.13
CA GLY A 9 -14.76 15.09 -0.34
C GLY A 9 -15.40 15.90 0.77
N ALA A 10 -15.14 15.58 2.04
CA ALA A 10 -15.71 16.31 3.17
C ALA A 10 -15.12 17.74 3.28
N PRO A 11 -15.94 18.78 3.60
CA PRO A 11 -15.44 20.15 3.75
C PRO A 11 -14.33 20.31 4.79
N ASP A 12 -14.30 19.43 5.79
CA ASP A 12 -13.33 19.37 6.88
C ASP A 12 -12.29 18.24 6.71
N ALA A 13 -12.11 17.73 5.50
CA ALA A 13 -11.22 16.58 5.21
C ALA A 13 -9.81 16.76 5.78
N ALA A 14 -9.20 17.95 5.66
CA ALA A 14 -7.86 18.21 6.21
C ALA A 14 -7.81 18.03 7.74
N ALA A 15 -8.82 18.50 8.47
CA ALA A 15 -8.90 18.32 9.92
C ALA A 15 -9.12 16.86 10.30
N ARG A 16 -9.91 16.11 9.52
CA ARG A 16 -10.12 14.66 9.71
C ARG A 16 -8.85 13.86 9.46
N VAL A 17 -8.12 14.17 8.39
CA VAL A 17 -6.80 13.59 8.08
C VAL A 17 -5.84 13.85 9.24
N ALA A 18 -5.75 15.11 9.72
CA ALA A 18 -4.90 15.47 10.85
C ALA A 18 -5.23 14.63 12.09
N CYS A 19 -6.49 14.62 12.50
CA CYS A 19 -6.96 13.88 13.67
C CYS A 19 -6.67 12.38 13.56
N ALA A 20 -6.93 11.77 12.40
CA ALA A 20 -6.66 10.36 12.18
C ALA A 20 -5.15 10.05 12.17
N ALA A 21 -4.33 10.87 11.52
CA ALA A 21 -2.89 10.69 11.47
C ALA A 21 -2.21 10.89 12.84
N GLU A 22 -2.66 11.88 13.61
CA GLU A 22 -2.19 12.16 14.98
C GLU A 22 -2.65 11.08 15.96
N GLN A 23 -3.90 10.62 15.88
CA GLN A 23 -4.40 9.67 16.87
C GLN A 23 -4.07 8.23 16.53
N TRP A 24 -4.12 7.85 15.25
CA TRP A 24 -4.00 6.47 14.79
C TRP A 24 -2.78 6.18 13.94
N GLY A 25 -2.26 7.18 13.21
CA GLY A 25 -1.24 6.95 12.19
C GLY A 25 -1.74 6.18 10.96
N ALA A 26 -3.03 5.87 10.93
CA ALA A 26 -3.69 5.23 9.79
C ALA A 26 -5.19 5.50 9.79
N PHE A 27 -5.81 5.42 8.61
CA PHE A 27 -7.25 5.59 8.42
C PHE A 27 -7.74 4.86 7.16
N LEU A 28 -9.04 4.62 7.11
CA LEU A 28 -9.72 4.24 5.88
C LEU A 28 -10.06 5.51 5.09
N LEU A 29 -9.67 5.54 3.82
CA LEU A 29 -9.96 6.61 2.89
C LEU A 29 -11.11 6.22 1.98
N VAL A 30 -12.14 7.07 1.92
CA VAL A 30 -13.32 6.93 1.06
C VAL A 30 -13.55 8.21 0.25
N GLY A 31 -14.45 8.17 -0.73
CA GLY A 31 -14.77 9.34 -1.56
C GLY A 31 -13.65 9.77 -2.52
N HIS A 32 -12.58 8.98 -2.65
CA HIS A 32 -11.34 9.31 -3.39
C HIS A 32 -11.45 9.37 -4.92
N GLY A 33 -12.61 9.09 -5.50
CA GLY A 33 -12.85 9.20 -6.95
C GLY A 33 -12.20 8.11 -7.83
N VAL A 34 -11.26 7.31 -7.31
CA VAL A 34 -10.70 6.16 -8.07
C VAL A 34 -11.82 5.20 -8.50
N PRO A 35 -11.98 4.89 -9.81
CA PRO A 35 -13.11 4.11 -10.29
C PRO A 35 -13.16 2.68 -9.73
N ALA A 36 -14.30 2.28 -9.15
CA ALA A 36 -14.49 0.92 -8.65
C ALA A 36 -14.24 -0.19 -9.71
N PRO A 37 -14.61 -0.03 -11.00
CA PRO A 37 -14.26 -1.01 -12.03
C PRO A 37 -12.76 -1.17 -12.25
N LEU A 38 -11.97 -0.11 -12.05
CA LEU A 38 -10.51 -0.19 -12.12
C LEU A 38 -9.96 -1.00 -10.95
N LEU A 39 -10.42 -0.74 -9.72
CA LEU A 39 -10.01 -1.51 -8.53
C LEU A 39 -10.32 -3.01 -8.67
N ALA A 40 -11.50 -3.35 -9.23
CA ALA A 40 -11.87 -4.73 -9.50
C ALA A 40 -10.95 -5.39 -10.55
N ARG A 41 -10.59 -4.67 -11.62
CA ARG A 41 -9.62 -5.16 -12.62
C ARG A 41 -8.23 -5.34 -11.99
N VAL A 42 -7.78 -4.42 -11.14
CA VAL A 42 -6.51 -4.53 -10.41
C VAL A 42 -6.48 -5.81 -9.59
N GLU A 43 -7.50 -6.07 -8.76
CA GLU A 43 -7.59 -7.29 -7.95
C GLU A 43 -7.61 -8.55 -8.81
N GLU A 44 -8.39 -8.56 -9.90
CA GLU A 44 -8.45 -9.68 -10.86
C GLU A 44 -7.07 -9.96 -11.49
N ARG A 45 -6.37 -8.91 -11.95
CA ARG A 45 -5.04 -9.05 -12.58
C ARG A 45 -4.01 -9.57 -11.59
N ILE A 46 -4.03 -9.10 -10.34
CA ILE A 46 -3.14 -9.62 -9.28
C ILE A 46 -3.43 -11.10 -9.01
N ALA A 47 -4.72 -11.47 -8.92
CA ALA A 47 -5.10 -12.86 -8.67
C ALA A 47 -4.63 -13.80 -9.80
N ARG A 48 -4.83 -13.40 -11.06
CA ARG A 48 -4.35 -14.15 -12.23
C ARG A 48 -2.82 -14.28 -12.24
N MET A 49 -2.09 -13.22 -11.90
CA MET A 49 -0.64 -13.24 -11.81
C MET A 49 -0.14 -14.26 -10.77
N PHE A 50 -0.71 -14.28 -9.57
CA PHE A 50 -0.32 -15.23 -8.53
C PHE A 50 -0.81 -16.66 -8.78
N ALA A 51 -1.84 -16.83 -9.61
CA ALA A 51 -2.30 -18.14 -10.07
C ALA A 51 -1.38 -18.81 -11.12
N LEU A 52 -0.40 -18.07 -11.67
CA LEU A 52 0.59 -18.66 -12.58
C LEU A 52 1.36 -19.81 -11.91
N PRO A 53 1.82 -20.81 -12.69
CA PRO A 53 2.65 -21.89 -12.17
C PRO A 53 3.87 -21.35 -11.41
N ALA A 54 4.26 -22.03 -10.33
CA ALA A 54 5.41 -21.63 -9.54
C ALA A 54 6.67 -21.48 -10.40
N SER A 55 6.89 -22.38 -11.37
CA SER A 55 8.03 -22.29 -12.30
C SER A 55 8.06 -20.98 -13.11
N GLU A 56 6.90 -20.41 -13.43
CA GLU A 56 6.80 -19.13 -14.14
C GLU A 56 7.08 -17.95 -13.21
N LYS A 57 6.47 -17.94 -12.02
CA LYS A 57 6.72 -16.92 -10.98
C LYS A 57 8.20 -16.89 -10.56
N MET A 58 8.83 -18.07 -10.48
CA MET A 58 10.23 -18.20 -10.09
C MET A 58 11.22 -17.59 -11.11
N ARG A 59 10.82 -17.35 -12.37
CA ARG A 59 11.65 -16.61 -13.34
C ARG A 59 11.85 -15.15 -12.97
N ALA A 60 10.94 -14.60 -12.18
CA ALA A 60 10.96 -13.21 -11.78
C ALA A 60 11.50 -13.00 -10.36
N VAL A 61 12.13 -14.01 -9.74
CA VAL A 61 12.70 -13.90 -8.39
C VAL A 61 13.68 -12.73 -8.32
N ARG A 62 13.57 -11.95 -7.26
CA ARG A 62 14.53 -10.88 -6.94
C ARG A 62 15.94 -11.42 -6.81
N GLY A 63 16.86 -10.87 -7.60
CA GLY A 63 18.29 -11.10 -7.46
C GLY A 63 18.90 -10.39 -6.25
N PRO A 64 20.13 -10.74 -5.84
CA PRO A 64 20.84 -10.03 -4.79
C PRO A 64 20.99 -8.53 -5.11
N GLY A 65 20.51 -7.66 -4.21
CA GLY A 65 20.56 -6.21 -4.39
C GLY A 65 19.44 -5.62 -5.25
N GLU A 66 18.58 -6.43 -5.88
CA GLU A 66 17.43 -5.94 -6.62
C GLU A 66 16.26 -5.59 -5.69
N SER A 67 15.63 -4.43 -5.91
CA SER A 67 14.44 -3.98 -5.17
C SER A 67 13.13 -4.49 -5.78
N CYS A 68 13.15 -4.92 -7.04
CA CYS A 68 11.97 -5.33 -7.82
C CYS A 68 12.01 -6.82 -8.21
N GLY A 69 10.85 -7.47 -8.22
CA GLY A 69 10.65 -8.86 -8.59
C GLY A 69 9.85 -9.67 -7.56
N TYR A 70 9.66 -10.93 -7.88
CA TYR A 70 8.93 -11.94 -7.10
C TYR A 70 9.70 -12.38 -5.84
N GLY A 71 8.98 -12.62 -4.75
CA GLY A 71 9.50 -13.15 -3.49
C GLY A 71 8.83 -12.53 -2.27
N SER A 72 9.33 -12.86 -1.08
CA SER A 72 8.85 -12.31 0.19
C SER A 72 8.98 -10.79 0.26
N PRO A 73 8.07 -10.06 0.95
CA PRO A 73 8.17 -8.61 1.12
C PRO A 73 9.58 -8.15 1.51
N PRO A 74 10.14 -7.05 0.97
CA PRO A 74 11.54 -6.64 1.24
C PRO A 74 11.93 -6.64 2.72
N ILE A 75 10.98 -6.30 3.60
CA ILE A 75 11.19 -6.28 5.04
C ILE A 75 11.48 -7.66 5.65
N SER A 76 11.20 -8.76 4.94
CA SER A 76 11.45 -10.12 5.44
C SER A 76 12.93 -10.41 5.72
N SER A 77 13.85 -9.71 5.06
CA SER A 77 15.30 -9.86 5.29
C SER A 77 15.74 -9.47 6.70
N PHE A 78 14.95 -8.65 7.41
CA PHE A 78 15.23 -8.23 8.79
C PHE A 78 14.73 -9.24 9.84
N PHE A 79 14.16 -10.37 9.43
CA PHE A 79 13.55 -11.35 10.33
C PHE A 79 14.03 -12.77 10.04
N SER A 80 14.19 -13.57 11.10
CA SER A 80 14.62 -14.97 11.02
C SER A 80 13.49 -15.96 10.68
N LYS A 81 12.24 -15.49 10.59
CA LYS A 81 11.07 -16.31 10.31
C LYS A 81 10.47 -15.96 8.96
N CYS A 82 10.08 -16.99 8.21
CA CYS A 82 9.36 -16.81 6.97
C CYS A 82 7.94 -16.27 7.22
N MET A 83 7.46 -15.48 6.26
CA MET A 83 6.10 -14.97 6.21
C MET A 83 5.20 -15.93 5.42
N TRP A 84 3.92 -16.01 5.78
CA TRP A 84 2.91 -16.80 5.06
C TRP A 84 2.31 -15.99 3.92
N SER A 85 3.18 -15.58 3.00
CA SER A 85 2.82 -14.77 1.84
C SER A 85 3.84 -14.95 0.74
N GLU A 86 3.39 -14.80 -0.50
CA GLU A 86 4.24 -14.49 -1.63
C GLU A 86 3.95 -13.07 -2.11
N GLY A 87 4.92 -12.43 -2.76
CA GLY A 87 4.78 -11.06 -3.20
C GLY A 87 5.52 -10.75 -4.48
N TYR A 88 5.22 -9.59 -5.06
CA TYR A 88 5.92 -9.06 -6.22
C TYR A 88 6.07 -7.54 -6.07
N THR A 89 7.30 -7.05 -6.11
CA THR A 89 7.59 -5.61 -6.05
C THR A 89 7.94 -5.08 -7.43
N PHE A 90 7.44 -3.91 -7.81
CA PHE A 90 7.91 -3.18 -8.99
C PHE A 90 7.75 -1.67 -8.82
N SER A 91 8.59 -0.91 -9.52
CA SER A 91 8.33 0.51 -9.75
C SER A 91 7.38 0.66 -10.94
N PRO A 92 6.41 1.61 -10.92
CA PRO A 92 5.61 1.94 -12.09
C PRO A 92 6.47 2.32 -13.31
N SER A 93 7.65 2.93 -13.10
CA SER A 93 8.56 3.32 -14.19
C SER A 93 9.25 2.14 -14.88
N SER A 94 9.38 0.99 -14.20
CA SER A 94 10.01 -0.22 -14.74
C SER A 94 9.05 -1.40 -14.93
N LEU A 95 7.75 -1.18 -14.70
CA LEU A 95 6.70 -2.20 -14.73
C LEU A 95 6.82 -3.11 -15.97
N ARG A 96 6.81 -2.53 -17.17
CA ARG A 96 6.86 -3.31 -18.42
C ARG A 96 8.14 -4.15 -18.53
N SER A 97 9.30 -3.58 -18.22
CA SER A 97 10.56 -4.34 -18.26
C SER A 97 10.62 -5.44 -17.20
N GLU A 98 10.13 -5.18 -15.98
CA GLU A 98 10.15 -6.16 -14.89
C GLU A 98 9.21 -7.33 -15.18
N LEU A 99 7.99 -7.05 -15.64
CA LEU A 99 6.98 -8.08 -15.89
C LEU A 99 7.28 -8.95 -17.11
N ARG A 100 8.28 -8.59 -17.94
CA ARG A 100 8.82 -9.48 -18.99
C ARG A 100 9.53 -10.71 -18.41
N ARG A 101 10.05 -10.64 -17.18
CA ARG A 101 10.58 -11.83 -16.47
C ARG A 101 9.48 -12.85 -16.23
N LEU A 102 8.28 -12.37 -15.90
CA LEU A 102 7.10 -13.20 -15.67
C LEU A 102 6.45 -13.67 -16.98
N TRP A 103 6.33 -12.79 -17.97
CA TRP A 103 5.77 -13.08 -19.30
C TRP A 103 6.75 -12.76 -20.44
N PRO A 104 7.73 -13.64 -20.73
CA PRO A 104 8.80 -13.38 -21.71
C PRO A 104 8.31 -13.15 -23.15
N LYS A 105 7.11 -13.64 -23.48
CA LYS A 105 6.52 -13.49 -24.82
C LYS A 105 5.66 -12.23 -24.97
N ALA A 106 5.39 -11.48 -23.89
CA ALA A 106 4.45 -10.35 -23.87
C ALA A 106 3.12 -10.66 -24.58
N GLY A 107 2.49 -11.79 -24.20
CA GLY A 107 1.14 -12.09 -24.66
C GLY A 107 0.08 -11.20 -24.00
N ASP A 108 -1.19 -11.49 -24.27
CA ASP A 108 -2.32 -10.66 -23.83
C ASP A 108 -2.39 -10.45 -22.32
N ASP A 109 -2.11 -11.47 -21.51
CA ASP A 109 -2.10 -11.33 -20.04
C ASP A 109 -1.07 -10.31 -19.55
N TYR A 110 0.10 -10.23 -20.20
CA TYR A 110 1.13 -9.23 -19.90
C TYR A 110 0.66 -7.82 -20.25
N LEU A 111 0.09 -7.64 -21.45
CA LEU A 111 -0.40 -6.34 -21.90
C LEU A 111 -1.52 -5.84 -20.99
N LEU A 112 -2.51 -6.69 -20.75
CA LEU A 112 -3.65 -6.37 -19.87
C LEU A 112 -3.20 -6.08 -18.44
N PHE A 113 -2.26 -6.84 -17.88
CA PHE A 113 -1.72 -6.59 -16.56
C PHE A 113 -1.02 -5.23 -16.51
N CYS A 114 -0.12 -4.95 -17.46
CA CYS A 114 0.62 -3.70 -17.50
C CYS A 114 -0.31 -2.51 -17.68
N ASP A 115 -1.25 -2.57 -18.64
CA ASP A 115 -2.18 -1.47 -18.93
C ASP A 115 -3.04 -1.13 -17.70
N VAL A 116 -3.55 -2.15 -16.98
CA VAL A 116 -4.34 -1.94 -15.75
C VAL A 116 -3.50 -1.34 -14.63
N MET A 117 -2.25 -1.79 -14.44
CA MET A 117 -1.37 -1.25 -13.39
C MET A 117 -0.90 0.18 -13.72
N GLU A 118 -0.71 0.51 -15.00
CA GLU A 118 -0.41 1.87 -15.47
C GLU A 118 -1.60 2.81 -15.29
N GLU A 119 -2.82 2.35 -15.62
CA GLU A 119 -4.06 3.10 -15.37
C GLU A 119 -4.26 3.33 -13.86
N PHE A 120 -4.07 2.29 -13.04
CA PHE A 120 -4.12 2.39 -11.59
C PHE A 120 -3.06 3.35 -11.03
N HIS A 121 -1.82 3.29 -11.52
CA HIS A 121 -0.77 4.22 -11.12
C HIS A 121 -1.15 5.68 -11.35
N LYS A 122 -1.76 6.01 -12.50
CA LYS A 122 -2.19 7.38 -12.82
C LYS A 122 -3.21 7.90 -11.81
N GLU A 123 -4.23 7.09 -11.48
CA GLU A 123 -5.22 7.45 -10.46
C GLU A 123 -4.59 7.58 -9.07
N MET A 124 -3.68 6.67 -8.71
CA MET A 124 -2.99 6.73 -7.42
C MET A 124 -2.05 7.93 -7.30
N ARG A 125 -1.44 8.41 -8.40
CA ARG A 125 -0.66 9.65 -8.40
C ARG A 125 -1.54 10.86 -8.13
N ARG A 126 -2.65 10.99 -8.84
CA ARG A 126 -3.63 12.06 -8.60
C ARG A 126 -4.09 12.06 -7.14
N LEU A 127 -4.45 10.89 -6.61
CA LEU A 127 -4.90 10.75 -5.22
C LEU A 127 -3.79 11.03 -4.20
N ALA A 128 -2.55 10.67 -4.51
CA ALA A 128 -1.39 10.98 -3.66
C ALA A 128 -1.16 12.48 -3.54
N ASP A 129 -1.27 13.21 -4.64
CA ASP A 129 -1.10 14.66 -4.67
C ASP A 129 -2.24 15.35 -3.87
N GLU A 130 -3.49 14.91 -4.07
CA GLU A 130 -4.65 15.39 -3.30
C GLU A 130 -4.50 15.13 -1.79
N LEU A 131 -4.05 13.94 -1.40
CA LEU A 131 -3.85 13.61 0.01
C LEU A 131 -2.67 14.38 0.62
N LEU A 132 -1.58 14.58 -0.14
CA LEU A 132 -0.46 15.40 0.29
C LEU A 132 -0.90 16.84 0.57
N GLU A 133 -1.70 17.43 -0.32
CA GLU A 133 -2.28 18.76 -0.09
C GLU A 133 -3.11 18.82 1.20
N LEU A 134 -3.95 17.81 1.47
CA LEU A 134 -4.72 17.73 2.72
C LEU A 134 -3.80 17.67 3.95
N PHE A 135 -2.70 16.92 3.88
CA PHE A 135 -1.70 16.89 4.96
C PHE A 135 -0.99 18.23 5.14
N LEU A 136 -0.62 18.93 4.07
CA LEU A 136 0.03 20.24 4.15
C LEU A 136 -0.92 21.29 4.76
N ARG A 137 -2.19 21.29 4.35
CA ARG A 137 -3.24 22.13 4.97
C ARG A 137 -3.45 21.78 6.44
N ALA A 138 -3.43 20.48 6.79
CA ALA A 138 -3.50 20.02 8.18
C ALA A 138 -2.32 20.51 9.05
N LEU A 139 -1.15 20.69 8.42
CA LEU A 139 0.03 21.30 9.05
C LEU A 139 -0.07 22.82 9.20
N GLY A 140 -1.12 23.44 8.69
CA GLY A 140 -1.39 24.88 8.80
C GLY A 140 -0.84 25.71 7.66
N LEU A 141 -0.41 25.08 6.55
CA LEU A 141 0.04 25.82 5.37
C LEU A 141 -1.15 26.45 4.64
N THR A 142 -0.98 27.69 4.19
CA THR A 142 -1.95 28.38 3.32
C THR A 142 -1.89 27.81 1.90
N GLY A 143 -2.92 28.05 1.10
CA GLY A 143 -2.94 27.59 -0.31
C GLY A 143 -1.75 28.11 -1.13
N GLU A 144 -1.28 29.33 -0.86
CA GLU A 144 -0.09 29.90 -1.50
C GLU A 144 1.19 29.15 -1.10
N GLN A 145 1.32 28.78 0.17
CA GLN A 145 2.47 28.00 0.66
C GLN A 145 2.46 26.57 0.11
N VAL A 146 1.29 25.94 -0.02
CA VAL A 146 1.16 24.62 -0.67
C VAL A 146 1.64 24.69 -2.12
N ALA A 147 1.14 25.66 -2.89
CA ALA A 147 1.56 25.86 -4.28
C ALA A 147 3.07 26.15 -4.39
N GLY A 148 3.63 26.92 -3.45
CA GLY A 148 5.07 27.17 -3.36
C GLY A 148 5.88 25.89 -3.09
N VAL A 149 5.42 25.02 -2.20
CA VAL A 149 6.07 23.73 -1.89
C VAL A 149 6.08 22.81 -3.11
N GLU A 150 4.98 22.76 -3.86
CA GLU A 150 4.89 21.98 -5.11
C GLU A 150 5.84 22.53 -6.19
N ALA A 151 5.89 23.85 -6.35
CA ALA A 151 6.71 24.53 -7.35
C ALA A 151 8.22 24.52 -7.05
N GLU A 152 8.61 24.72 -5.79
CA GLU A 152 10.02 24.88 -5.40
C GLU A 152 10.73 23.55 -5.15
N ARG A 153 10.03 22.56 -4.57
CA ARG A 153 10.69 21.36 -4.04
C ARG A 153 10.63 20.15 -4.94
N LYS A 154 9.93 20.22 -6.08
CA LYS A 154 9.73 19.06 -6.96
C LYS A 154 9.33 17.82 -6.14
N ILE A 155 8.55 17.98 -5.07
CA ILE A 155 8.15 16.86 -4.21
C ILE A 155 7.40 15.83 -5.04
N GLY A 156 6.61 16.27 -6.03
CA GLY A 156 6.01 15.40 -7.02
C GLY A 156 7.01 14.58 -7.85
N GLU A 157 8.16 15.17 -8.24
CA GLU A 157 9.21 14.49 -9.04
C GLU A 157 10.14 13.62 -8.20
N THR A 158 10.32 13.94 -6.92
CA THR A 158 11.19 13.19 -5.99
C THR A 158 10.43 12.13 -5.21
N MET A 159 9.11 12.27 -5.05
CA MET A 159 8.26 11.26 -4.45
C MET A 159 8.08 10.12 -5.45
N THR A 160 8.93 9.11 -5.33
CA THR A 160 8.83 7.90 -6.12
C THR A 160 7.68 7.03 -5.59
N ALA A 161 7.13 6.20 -6.48
CA ALA A 161 6.13 5.22 -6.11
C ALA A 161 6.71 3.82 -6.27
N THR A 162 6.47 2.96 -5.29
CA THR A 162 6.73 1.52 -5.40
C THR A 162 5.43 0.77 -5.15
N MET A 163 5.14 -0.25 -5.97
CA MET A 163 4.02 -1.15 -5.76
C MET A 163 4.52 -2.48 -5.22
N HIS A 164 3.89 -2.98 -4.16
CA HIS A 164 4.10 -4.34 -3.67
C HIS A 164 2.77 -5.10 -3.63
N LEU A 165 2.70 -6.14 -4.46
CA LEU A 165 1.57 -7.06 -4.49
C LEU A 165 1.80 -8.14 -3.45
N ASN A 166 0.79 -8.46 -2.66
CA ASN A 166 0.83 -9.53 -1.66
C ASN A 166 -0.28 -10.53 -1.94
N TRP A 167 0.07 -11.81 -1.91
CA TRP A 167 -0.86 -12.93 -1.86
C TRP A 167 -0.62 -13.72 -0.58
N TYR A 168 -1.67 -13.84 0.23
CA TYR A 168 -1.67 -14.61 1.46
C TYR A 168 -2.51 -15.87 1.23
N PRO A 169 -1.88 -17.03 1.00
CA PRO A 169 -2.64 -18.25 0.78
C PRO A 169 -3.31 -18.72 2.07
N ARG A 170 -4.35 -19.55 1.94
CA ARG A 170 -4.97 -20.25 3.08
C ARG A 170 -3.92 -20.91 3.96
N CYS A 171 -4.03 -20.67 5.26
CA CYS A 171 -3.10 -21.19 6.25
C CYS A 171 -3.77 -22.31 7.07
N PRO A 172 -3.19 -23.52 7.15
CA PRO A 172 -3.77 -24.61 7.93
C PRO A 172 -3.78 -24.33 9.45
N ASP A 173 -2.82 -23.54 9.94
CA ASP A 173 -2.78 -23.10 11.35
C ASP A 173 -2.47 -21.59 11.46
N PRO A 174 -3.49 -20.72 11.30
CA PRO A 174 -3.32 -19.27 11.29
C PRO A 174 -2.87 -18.69 12.63
N ARG A 175 -2.89 -19.48 13.72
CA ARG A 175 -2.42 -19.04 15.05
C ARG A 175 -0.90 -19.06 15.17
N ARG A 176 -0.21 -19.79 14.27
CA ARG A 176 1.24 -19.99 14.29
C ARG A 176 1.98 -19.27 13.17
N ALA A 177 1.25 -18.57 12.30
CA ALA A 177 1.80 -17.89 11.14
C ALA A 177 1.29 -16.44 11.05
N LEU A 178 2.09 -15.57 10.46
CA LEU A 178 1.70 -14.23 10.05
C LEU A 178 1.92 -14.12 8.55
N GLY A 179 1.00 -13.45 7.87
CA GLY A 179 1.13 -13.13 6.46
C GLY A 179 2.18 -12.04 6.26
N LEU A 180 2.17 -11.03 7.12
CA LEU A 180 3.19 -9.99 7.17
C LEU A 180 3.44 -9.66 8.63
N ILE A 181 4.71 -9.63 9.03
CA ILE A 181 5.09 -9.40 10.43
C ILE A 181 4.80 -7.95 10.86
N ALA A 182 4.78 -7.71 12.17
CA ALA A 182 4.60 -6.37 12.71
C ALA A 182 5.75 -5.44 12.28
N HIS A 183 5.40 -4.31 11.65
CA HIS A 183 6.35 -3.31 11.18
C HIS A 183 5.68 -1.95 10.99
N THR A 184 6.50 -0.92 10.73
CA THR A 184 6.10 0.38 10.21
C THR A 184 6.56 0.52 8.76
N ASP A 185 5.92 1.41 8.00
CA ASP A 185 6.32 1.71 6.63
C ASP A 185 7.39 2.82 6.64
N SER A 186 8.44 2.71 5.83
CA SER A 186 9.56 3.66 5.88
C SER A 186 9.30 4.99 5.17
N GLY A 187 8.38 5.03 4.20
CA GLY A 187 8.14 6.18 3.33
C GLY A 187 7.38 7.35 3.98
N PHE A 188 6.74 8.17 3.16
CA PHE A 188 5.85 9.21 3.64
C PHE A 188 4.49 8.67 4.05
N PHE A 189 3.80 8.00 3.13
CA PHE A 189 2.57 7.28 3.41
C PHE A 189 2.34 6.19 2.38
N THR A 190 1.53 5.22 2.74
CA THR A 190 1.21 4.05 1.92
C THR A 190 -0.29 3.98 1.73
N PHE A 191 -0.75 3.79 0.50
CA PHE A 191 -2.12 3.34 0.23
C PHE A 191 -2.14 1.82 0.13
N VAL A 192 -3.03 1.17 0.87
CA VAL A 192 -3.24 -0.27 0.82
C VAL A 192 -4.62 -0.54 0.25
N LEU A 193 -4.65 -1.07 -0.97
CA LEU A 193 -5.84 -1.73 -1.52
C LEU A 193 -5.86 -3.16 -0.96
N GLN A 194 -6.99 -3.58 -0.41
CA GLN A 194 -7.16 -4.94 0.09
C GLN A 194 -8.43 -5.57 -0.45
N SER A 195 -8.34 -6.85 -0.80
CA SER A 195 -9.51 -7.70 -1.06
C SER A 195 -10.46 -7.70 0.14
N LEU A 196 -11.70 -8.13 -0.07
CA LEU A 196 -12.73 -8.21 1.00
C LEU A 196 -12.46 -9.29 2.06
N VAL A 197 -11.27 -9.90 2.06
CA VAL A 197 -10.84 -10.85 3.08
C VAL A 197 -10.05 -10.10 4.17
N PRO A 198 -10.55 -10.08 5.42
CA PRO A 198 -9.87 -9.41 6.53
C PRO A 198 -8.47 -9.99 6.78
N GLY A 199 -7.56 -9.15 7.26
CA GLY A 199 -6.22 -9.61 7.63
C GLY A 199 -5.30 -8.51 8.16
N LEU A 200 -5.47 -7.27 7.73
CA LEU A 200 -4.68 -6.16 8.25
C LEU A 200 -5.08 -5.84 9.70
N GLN A 201 -4.08 -5.62 10.55
CA GLN A 201 -4.26 -5.19 11.93
C GLN A 201 -3.31 -4.04 12.26
N LEU A 202 -3.81 -3.06 13.01
CA LEU A 202 -3.04 -1.92 13.55
C LEU A 202 -2.79 -2.14 15.04
N PHE A 203 -1.61 -1.78 15.51
CA PHE A 203 -1.28 -1.82 16.93
C PHE A 203 -1.72 -0.53 17.61
N ARG A 204 -2.46 -0.67 18.72
CA ARG A 204 -2.82 0.43 19.62
C ARG A 204 -2.07 0.27 20.93
N ARG A 205 -1.45 1.34 21.41
CA ARG A 205 -0.90 1.42 22.77
C ARG A 205 -1.99 1.86 23.74
N SER A 206 -1.84 1.49 25.01
CA SER A 206 -2.68 1.97 26.13
C SER A 206 -4.19 1.69 25.97
N PRO A 207 -4.66 0.42 26.03
CA PRO A 207 -3.88 -0.80 26.26
C PRO A 207 -3.33 -1.37 24.96
N ASP A 208 -2.19 -2.05 25.09
CA ASP A 208 -1.49 -2.75 24.00
C ASP A 208 -2.35 -3.83 23.40
N ARG A 209 -2.79 -3.61 22.16
CA ARG A 209 -3.62 -4.58 21.43
C ARG A 209 -3.56 -4.38 19.92
N TRP A 210 -3.89 -5.43 19.20
CA TRP A 210 -4.08 -5.40 17.75
C TRP A 210 -5.55 -5.16 17.42
N VAL A 211 -5.83 -4.13 16.62
CA VAL A 211 -7.17 -3.77 16.13
C VAL A 211 -7.28 -4.17 14.66
N ALA A 212 -8.30 -4.95 14.33
CA ALA A 212 -8.56 -5.35 12.94
C ALA A 212 -9.03 -4.15 12.11
N VAL A 213 -8.47 -4.00 10.91
CA VAL A 213 -8.95 -3.03 9.94
C VAL A 213 -10.08 -3.67 9.13
N PRO A 214 -11.28 -3.07 9.07
CA PRO A 214 -12.37 -3.64 8.30
C PRO A 214 -12.07 -3.55 6.80
N ALA A 215 -12.43 -4.60 6.07
CA ALA A 215 -12.32 -4.64 4.61
C ALA A 215 -13.56 -3.96 3.99
N VAL A 216 -13.48 -2.63 3.85
CA VAL A 216 -14.57 -1.81 3.29
C VAL A 216 -14.45 -1.79 1.76
N PRO A 217 -15.51 -2.17 1.01
CA PRO A 217 -15.48 -2.16 -0.45
C PRO A 217 -15.07 -0.80 -1.02
N GLY A 218 -14.08 -0.82 -1.90
CA GLY A 218 -13.57 0.37 -2.59
C GLY A 218 -12.68 1.28 -1.75
N ALA A 219 -12.58 1.11 -0.43
CA ALA A 219 -11.76 1.97 0.42
C ALA A 219 -10.27 1.59 0.37
N PHE A 220 -9.40 2.58 0.52
CA PHE A 220 -7.98 2.36 0.80
C PHE A 220 -7.71 2.46 2.29
N VAL A 221 -6.76 1.69 2.80
CA VAL A 221 -6.14 2.02 4.09
C VAL A 221 -4.95 2.91 3.80
N VAL A 222 -4.85 4.04 4.48
CA VAL A 222 -3.67 4.90 4.45
C VAL A 222 -2.87 4.67 5.73
N ASN A 223 -1.59 4.34 5.59
CA ASN A 223 -0.63 4.35 6.70
C ASN A 223 0.28 5.57 6.56
N VAL A 224 0.53 6.30 7.66
CA VAL A 224 1.63 7.26 7.73
C VAL A 224 2.93 6.49 7.94
N GLY A 225 3.96 6.84 7.17
CA GLY A 225 5.28 6.22 7.25
C GLY A 225 6.27 7.01 8.10
N ASP A 226 7.39 6.36 8.40
CA ASP A 226 8.42 6.83 9.32
C ASP A 226 9.06 8.15 8.88
N LEU A 227 9.32 8.33 7.58
CA LEU A 227 9.86 9.59 7.08
C LEU A 227 8.88 10.75 7.29
N PHE A 228 7.59 10.54 7.09
CA PHE A 228 6.63 11.63 7.30
C PHE A 228 6.39 11.91 8.79
N HIS A 229 6.44 10.87 9.62
CA HIS A 229 6.50 11.04 11.06
C HIS A 229 7.67 11.95 11.47
N ILE A 230 8.86 11.70 10.94
CA ILE A 230 10.05 12.53 11.20
C ILE A 230 9.87 13.96 10.67
N LEU A 231 9.44 14.12 9.42
CA LEU A 231 9.26 15.44 8.79
C LEU A 231 8.21 16.30 9.50
N THR A 232 7.19 15.69 10.09
CA THR A 232 6.15 16.38 10.85
C THR A 232 6.53 16.57 12.32
N ASN A 233 7.79 16.32 12.66
CA ASN A 233 8.32 16.38 14.03
C ASN A 233 7.49 15.56 15.02
N GLY A 234 7.09 14.37 14.59
CA GLY A 234 6.31 13.42 15.38
C GLY A 234 4.82 13.73 15.47
N ARG A 235 4.31 14.78 14.80
CA ARG A 235 2.88 15.12 14.85
C ARG A 235 2.01 14.04 14.21
N PHE A 236 2.35 13.58 13.01
CA PHE A 236 1.65 12.45 12.37
C PHE A 236 2.37 11.16 12.76
N HIS A 237 1.65 10.23 13.36
CA HIS A 237 2.26 9.03 13.93
C HIS A 237 2.44 7.94 12.87
N SER A 238 3.62 7.32 12.82
CA SER A 238 3.77 6.04 12.12
C SER A 238 3.22 4.91 13.01
N VAL A 239 2.47 3.97 12.43
CA VAL A 239 1.77 2.92 13.19
C VAL A 239 2.28 1.53 12.87
N TYR A 240 2.58 0.76 13.92
CA TYR A 240 2.85 -0.66 13.76
C TYR A 240 1.62 -1.36 13.20
N HIS A 241 1.82 -2.09 12.11
CA HIS A 241 0.77 -2.87 11.49
C HIS A 241 1.31 -4.25 11.09
N ARG A 242 0.39 -5.21 10.92
CA ARG A 242 0.72 -6.59 10.50
C ARG A 242 -0.42 -7.16 9.65
N ALA A 243 -0.14 -8.22 8.90
CA ALA A 243 -1.18 -9.00 8.23
C ALA A 243 -1.28 -10.39 8.86
N VAL A 244 -2.45 -10.73 9.38
CA VAL A 244 -2.78 -12.10 9.82
C VAL A 244 -3.35 -12.90 8.66
N VAL A 245 -3.21 -14.22 8.74
CA VAL A 245 -3.72 -15.17 7.75
C VAL A 245 -4.95 -15.90 8.30
N ASN A 246 -5.67 -16.58 7.42
CA ASN A 246 -6.87 -17.34 7.77
C ASN A 246 -6.86 -18.70 7.07
N ARG A 247 -7.75 -19.61 7.48
CA ARG A 247 -7.82 -20.99 6.96
C ARG A 247 -8.70 -21.13 5.71
N ASP A 248 -9.61 -20.18 5.49
CA ASP A 248 -10.77 -20.40 4.65
C ASP A 248 -10.62 -19.78 3.25
N ARG A 249 -9.93 -18.65 3.15
CA ARG A 249 -9.81 -17.85 1.93
C ARG A 249 -8.42 -17.29 1.75
N ASP A 250 -7.98 -17.26 0.50
CA ASP A 250 -6.80 -16.50 0.11
C ASP A 250 -7.11 -15.00 0.22
N ARG A 251 -6.11 -14.20 0.60
CA ARG A 251 -6.23 -12.74 0.70
C ARG A 251 -5.23 -12.08 -0.24
N ILE A 252 -5.66 -11.02 -0.90
CA ILE A 252 -4.80 -10.17 -1.74
C ILE A 252 -4.75 -8.77 -1.14
N SER A 253 -3.58 -8.14 -1.21
CA SER A 253 -3.46 -6.69 -1.06
C SER A 253 -2.35 -6.10 -1.94
N LEU A 254 -2.54 -4.85 -2.34
CA LEU A 254 -1.54 -4.04 -3.04
C LEU A 254 -1.17 -2.88 -2.13
N GLY A 255 0.10 -2.79 -1.75
CA GLY A 255 0.68 -1.61 -1.10
C GLY A 255 1.28 -0.68 -2.16
N TYR A 256 0.84 0.57 -2.16
CA TYR A 256 1.34 1.64 -3.01
C TYR A 256 2.09 2.63 -2.11
N PHE A 257 3.41 2.50 -2.07
CA PHE A 257 4.30 3.21 -1.17
C PHE A 257 4.79 4.48 -1.82
N LEU A 258 4.73 5.60 -1.09
CA LEU A 258 5.23 6.89 -1.53
C LEU A 258 6.35 7.36 -0.63
N GLY A 259 7.45 7.79 -1.22
CA GLY A 259 8.61 8.30 -0.52
C GLY A 259 9.74 8.65 -1.50
N PRO A 260 10.82 9.28 -1.01
CA PRO A 260 12.03 9.48 -1.80
C PRO A 260 12.72 8.16 -2.15
#